data_AF-A0A2A9CXA8-F1
#
_entry.id   AF-A0A2A9CXA8-F1
#
_cell.length_a   1.000
_cell.length_b   1.000
_cell.length_c   1.000
_cell.angle_alpha   90.00
_cell.angle_beta   90.00
_cell.angle_gamma   90.00
#
_symmetry.space_group_name_H-M   'P 1'
#
loop_
_entity.id
_entity.type
_entity.pdbx_description
1 polymer ?
#
loop_
_entity_poly.entity_id
_entity_poly.type
_entity_poly.pdbx_seq_one_letter_code
_entity_poly.pdbx_strand_id
1 'polypeptide(L)'
;MTNPFDQGGYQVRLEWGAAGLARLAPADILVLVDVLGPGAAPLAALEAEPTATVSAAALPGGVPDGAAHPGGEVTVLWGNLRNATAVARACLAEQHARGGRTSIAVIPALGVGASAEASQTSTRFAVENLLAAGAIVGALSALGTDHTSPEAAAACEAFHGLRRAVGHLVTASGTARAFDHTPDAAPPLPPTDAARVDATTLVPVLRGGAIVALDTEGS
;
A
#
# COMPACT_ATOMS: atom_id res chain seq x y z
N MET A 1 -2.51 -14.10 25.73
CA MET A 1 -1.26 -14.52 25.08
C MET A 1 -1.09 -13.65 23.84
N THR A 2 0.06 -13.00 23.67
CA THR A 2 0.37 -12.26 22.44
C THR A 2 0.43 -13.27 21.29
N ASN A 3 -0.26 -13.00 20.18
CA ASN A 3 -0.23 -13.88 19.03
C ASN A 3 1.12 -13.64 18.34
N PRO A 4 2.02 -14.64 18.20
CA PRO A 4 3.34 -14.42 17.63
C PRO A 4 3.31 -13.91 16.19
N PHE A 5 2.17 -14.05 15.50
CA PHE A 5 1.96 -13.58 14.13
C PHE A 5 1.31 -12.19 14.03
N ASP A 6 0.98 -11.53 15.14
CA ASP A 6 0.30 -10.23 15.14
C ASP A 6 1.24 -9.03 14.93
N GLN A 7 2.56 -9.26 15.01
CA GLN A 7 3.61 -8.25 14.88
C GLN A 7 3.45 -7.05 15.84
N GLY A 8 2.71 -7.21 16.94
CA GLY A 8 2.32 -6.12 17.85
C GLY A 8 3.50 -5.41 18.52
N GLY A 9 4.63 -6.10 18.67
CA GLY A 9 5.87 -5.52 19.19
C GLY A 9 6.49 -4.47 18.26
N TYR A 10 6.20 -4.50 16.95
CA TYR A 10 6.81 -3.61 15.96
C TYR A 10 5.96 -2.37 15.71
N GLN A 11 6.64 -1.28 15.35
CA GLN A 11 5.97 -0.03 14.98
C GLN A 11 5.51 -0.07 13.53
N VAL A 12 6.37 -0.55 12.62
CA VAL A 12 6.03 -0.80 11.22
C VAL A 12 5.82 -2.29 11.03
N ARG A 13 4.63 -2.66 10.60
CA ARG A 13 4.19 -4.05 10.39
C ARG A 13 3.89 -4.26 8.92
N LEU A 14 4.09 -5.48 8.44
CA LEU A 14 3.78 -5.83 7.05
C LEU A 14 3.14 -7.21 6.97
N GLU A 15 1.97 -7.26 6.33
CA GLU A 15 1.21 -8.48 6.08
C GLU A 15 0.43 -8.37 4.78
N TRP A 16 0.02 -9.50 4.21
CA TRP A 16 -0.52 -9.52 2.86
C TRP A 16 -2.05 -9.58 2.82
N GLY A 17 -2.66 -8.63 2.11
CA GLY A 17 -4.11 -8.58 1.89
C GLY A 17 -4.95 -8.57 3.17
N ALA A 18 -6.27 -8.78 3.00
CA ALA A 18 -7.24 -8.71 4.10
C ALA A 18 -7.00 -9.76 5.20
N ALA A 19 -6.62 -10.99 4.83
CA ALA A 19 -6.34 -12.05 5.79
C ALA A 19 -5.08 -11.76 6.62
N GLY A 20 -4.06 -11.12 6.04
CA GLY A 20 -2.89 -10.66 6.76
C GLY A 20 -3.21 -9.49 7.68
N LEU A 21 -3.98 -8.51 7.20
CA LEU A 21 -4.46 -7.39 8.02
C LEU A 21 -5.26 -7.86 9.24
N ALA A 22 -6.16 -8.83 9.08
CA ALA A 22 -6.94 -9.40 10.18
C ALA A 22 -6.08 -10.14 11.22
N ARG A 23 -4.85 -10.53 10.86
CA ARG A 23 -3.90 -11.19 11.76
C ARG A 23 -3.08 -10.18 12.57
N LEU A 24 -2.80 -9.01 12.00
CA LEU A 24 -2.00 -7.98 12.65
C LEU A 24 -2.69 -7.44 13.91
N ALA A 25 -1.87 -7.04 14.88
CA ALA A 25 -2.33 -6.19 15.97
C ALA A 25 -2.87 -4.86 15.42
N PRO A 26 -3.81 -4.20 16.11
CA PRO A 26 -4.36 -2.92 15.66
C PRO A 26 -3.27 -1.88 15.39
N ALA A 27 -3.43 -1.12 14.30
CA ALA A 27 -2.52 -0.07 13.90
C ALA A 27 -3.23 1.29 13.84
N ASP A 28 -2.50 2.36 14.09
CA ASP A 28 -3.00 3.74 13.97
C ASP A 28 -3.14 4.17 12.51
N ILE A 29 -2.23 3.68 11.66
CA ILE A 29 -2.17 3.98 10.22
C ILE A 29 -2.19 2.67 9.44
N LEU A 30 -3.02 2.64 8.42
CA LEU A 30 -3.10 1.57 7.43
C LEU A 30 -2.64 2.10 6.08
N VAL A 31 -1.57 1.54 5.52
CA VAL A 31 -1.08 1.85 4.18
C VAL A 31 -1.43 0.69 3.26
N LEU A 32 -2.43 0.87 2.41
CA LEU A 32 -2.82 -0.11 1.40
C LEU A 32 -1.90 0.04 0.18
N VAL A 33 -1.25 -1.05 -0.22
CA VAL A 33 -0.23 -1.02 -1.27
C VAL A 33 -0.64 -1.84 -2.49
N ASP A 34 -0.76 -1.17 -3.63
CA ASP A 34 -1.03 -1.82 -4.91
C ASP A 34 -0.46 -1.00 -6.08
N VAL A 35 0.34 -1.62 -6.94
CA VAL A 35 1.01 -0.96 -8.07
C VAL A 35 0.17 -1.01 -9.34
N LEU A 36 -0.49 -2.14 -9.58
CA LEU A 36 -1.12 -2.45 -10.86
C LEU A 36 -2.58 -2.89 -10.74
N GLY A 37 -3.00 -3.33 -9.55
CA GLY A 37 -4.36 -3.78 -9.29
C GLY A 37 -5.31 -2.63 -8.91
N PRO A 38 -6.53 -2.98 -8.49
CA PRO A 38 -7.57 -2.01 -8.15
C PRO A 38 -7.17 -0.99 -7.08
N GLY A 39 -6.27 -1.34 -6.16
CA GLY A 39 -5.79 -0.42 -5.12
C GLY A 39 -4.93 0.72 -5.66
N ALA A 40 -4.47 0.66 -6.91
CA ALA A 40 -3.75 1.76 -7.56
C ALA A 40 -4.69 2.87 -8.08
N ALA A 41 -6.00 2.59 -8.21
CA ALA A 41 -6.96 3.50 -8.82
C ALA A 41 -7.11 4.84 -8.08
N PRO A 42 -7.12 4.92 -6.74
CA PRO A 42 -7.22 6.20 -6.04
C PRO A 42 -6.10 7.19 -6.37
N LEU A 43 -4.84 6.72 -6.42
CA LEU A 43 -3.72 7.60 -6.78
C LEU A 43 -3.82 8.05 -8.23
N ALA A 44 -4.13 7.14 -9.15
CA ALA A 44 -4.28 7.47 -10.56
C ALA A 44 -5.40 8.51 -10.81
N ALA A 45 -6.52 8.39 -10.09
CA ALA A 45 -7.62 9.35 -10.17
C ALA A 45 -7.19 10.75 -9.69
N LEU A 46 -6.44 10.84 -8.59
CA LEU A 46 -5.93 12.11 -8.08
C LEU A 46 -4.81 12.70 -8.96
N GLU A 47 -3.98 11.86 -9.58
CA GLU A 47 -2.99 12.34 -10.55
C GLU A 47 -3.64 12.91 -11.82
N ALA A 48 -4.80 12.37 -12.22
CA ALA A 48 -5.58 12.90 -13.33
C ALA A 48 -6.33 14.20 -12.96
N GLU A 49 -6.91 14.26 -11.76
CA GLU A 49 -7.63 15.42 -11.23
C GLU A 49 -7.42 15.51 -9.71
N PRO A 50 -6.54 16.40 -9.20
CA PRO A 50 -6.18 16.45 -7.78
C PRO A 50 -7.32 16.73 -6.81
N THR A 51 -8.41 17.35 -7.29
CA THR A 51 -9.63 17.61 -6.52
C THR A 51 -10.68 16.49 -6.65
N ALA A 52 -10.34 15.39 -7.34
CA ALA A 52 -11.25 14.26 -7.47
C ALA A 52 -11.57 13.65 -6.10
N THR A 53 -12.83 13.22 -5.97
CA THR A 53 -13.29 12.44 -4.83
C THR A 53 -13.70 11.07 -5.34
N VAL A 54 -13.07 10.01 -4.83
CA VAL A 54 -13.42 8.64 -5.17
C VAL A 54 -14.21 8.03 -4.02
N SER A 55 -15.41 7.51 -4.30
CA SER A 55 -16.19 6.82 -3.27
C SER A 55 -15.48 5.55 -2.82
N ALA A 56 -15.29 5.36 -1.51
CA ALA A 56 -14.70 4.14 -0.97
C ALA A 56 -15.52 2.89 -1.31
N ALA A 57 -16.84 3.03 -1.44
CA ALA A 57 -17.74 1.95 -1.83
C ALA A 57 -17.56 1.50 -3.29
N ALA A 58 -16.89 2.31 -4.12
CA ALA A 58 -16.58 1.95 -5.51
C ALA A 58 -15.29 1.13 -5.66
N LEU A 59 -14.51 0.97 -4.58
CA LEU A 59 -13.29 0.17 -4.64
C LEU A 59 -13.63 -1.33 -4.71
N PRO A 60 -13.06 -2.07 -5.67
CA PRO A 60 -13.13 -3.52 -5.67
C PRO A 60 -12.55 -4.09 -4.37
N GLY A 61 -13.36 -4.86 -3.64
CA GLY A 61 -12.98 -5.41 -2.32
C GLY A 61 -13.21 -4.47 -1.14
N GLY A 62 -13.67 -3.23 -1.38
CA GLY A 62 -13.93 -2.23 -0.36
C GLY A 62 -12.66 -1.70 0.33
N VAL A 63 -12.85 -0.77 1.26
CA VAL A 63 -11.82 -0.48 2.26
C VAL A 63 -11.87 -1.62 3.27
N PRO A 64 -10.76 -2.33 3.52
CA PRO A 64 -10.79 -3.38 4.53
C PRO A 64 -11.17 -2.77 5.87
N ASP A 65 -12.03 -3.47 6.61
CA ASP A 65 -12.29 -3.16 8.01
C ASP A 65 -10.98 -3.35 8.78
N GLY A 66 -10.22 -2.26 8.92
CA GLY A 66 -9.02 -2.25 9.74
C GLY A 66 -9.44 -2.64 11.15
N ALA A 67 -8.73 -3.60 11.75
CA ALA A 67 -8.97 -4.03 13.12
C ALA A 67 -9.15 -2.78 14.01
N ALA A 68 -10.40 -2.50 14.38
CA ALA A 68 -10.79 -1.21 14.95
C ALA A 68 -9.82 -0.85 16.07
N HIS A 69 -9.12 0.27 15.94
CA HIS A 69 -8.19 0.68 16.98
C HIS A 69 -9.02 1.03 18.23
N PRO A 70 -8.77 0.40 19.39
CA PRO A 70 -9.59 0.62 20.59
C PRO A 70 -9.53 2.05 21.13
N GLY A 71 -8.65 2.90 20.60
CA GLY A 71 -8.43 4.29 21.01
C GLY A 71 -8.73 5.38 19.97
N GLY A 72 -9.29 5.07 18.79
CA GLY A 72 -9.62 6.12 17.80
C GLY A 72 -9.80 5.64 16.35
N GLU A 73 -10.00 6.60 15.45
CA GLU A 73 -10.12 6.36 14.01
C GLU A 73 -8.75 6.02 13.39
N VAL A 74 -8.73 5.02 12.51
CA VAL A 74 -7.54 4.57 11.78
C VAL A 74 -7.34 5.44 10.55
N THR A 75 -6.14 5.98 10.34
CA THR A 75 -5.81 6.73 9.12
C THR A 75 -5.49 5.75 7.99
N VAL A 76 -6.31 5.70 6.94
CA VAL A 76 -6.11 4.82 5.79
C VAL A 76 -5.54 5.60 4.60
N LEU A 77 -4.38 5.16 4.12
CA LEU A 77 -3.63 5.75 3.01
C LEU A 77 -3.46 4.74 1.88
N TRP A 78 -3.37 5.22 0.64
CA TRP A 78 -2.98 4.41 -0.51
C TRP A 78 -1.56 4.75 -0.94
N GLY A 79 -0.72 3.73 -1.02
CA GLY A 79 0.68 3.86 -1.41
C GLY A 79 1.06 2.94 -2.55
N ASN A 80 1.97 3.40 -3.40
CA ASN A 80 2.68 2.56 -4.34
C ASN A 80 4.09 3.12 -4.61
N LEU A 81 4.76 2.62 -5.65
CA LEU A 81 6.09 3.11 -6.03
C LEU A 81 6.10 4.63 -6.28
N ARG A 82 5.03 5.17 -6.88
CA ARG A 82 4.97 6.55 -7.35
C ARG A 82 4.90 7.59 -6.24
N ASN A 83 4.45 7.23 -5.03
CA ASN A 83 4.29 8.16 -3.92
C ASN A 83 4.93 7.66 -2.61
N ALA A 84 5.87 6.72 -2.67
CA ALA A 84 6.43 6.05 -1.50
C ALA A 84 6.96 7.03 -0.43
N THR A 85 7.74 8.03 -0.85
CA THR A 85 8.28 9.07 0.03
C THR A 85 7.18 9.97 0.59
N ALA A 86 6.15 10.29 -0.20
CA ALA A 86 5.04 11.12 0.24
C ALA A 86 4.19 10.41 1.31
N VAL A 87 3.92 9.11 1.12
CA VAL A 87 3.25 8.26 2.12
C VAL A 87 4.04 8.22 3.42
N ALA A 88 5.37 8.03 3.35
CA ALA A 88 6.20 8.01 4.56
C ALA A 88 6.15 9.35 5.32
N ARG A 89 6.15 10.48 4.61
CA ARG A 89 5.97 11.81 5.23
C ARG A 89 4.58 11.99 5.84
N ALA A 90 3.54 11.50 5.18
CA ALA A 90 2.18 11.52 5.72
C ALA A 90 2.08 10.72 7.03
N CYS A 91 2.71 9.55 7.10
CA CYS A 91 2.78 8.77 8.33
C CYS A 91 3.50 9.51 9.46
N LEU A 92 4.61 10.19 9.15
CA LEU A 92 5.35 10.99 10.14
C LEU A 92 4.53 12.20 10.62
N ALA A 93 3.82 12.87 9.72
CA ALA A 93 2.93 13.99 10.06
C ALA A 93 1.80 13.53 11.00
N GLU A 94 1.17 12.39 10.70
CA GLU A 94 0.16 11.79 11.57
C GLU A 94 0.74 11.41 12.94
N GLN A 95 1.98 10.89 12.97
CA GLN A 95 2.66 10.61 14.24
C GLN A 95 2.87 11.87 15.08
N HIS A 96 3.32 12.97 14.46
CA HIS A 96 3.47 14.24 15.14
C HIS A 96 2.13 14.78 15.66
N ALA A 97 1.06 14.69 14.86
CA ALA A 97 -0.28 15.11 15.27
C ALA A 97 -0.81 14.31 16.47
N ARG A 98 -0.47 13.02 16.58
CA ARG A 98 -0.84 12.17 17.71
C ARG A 98 0.01 12.39 18.96
N GLY A 99 1.18 13.04 18.85
CA GLY A 99 2.07 13.34 19.98
C GLY A 99 2.66 12.11 20.66
N GLY A 100 2.66 10.95 20.00
CA GLY A 100 3.09 9.68 20.58
C GLY A 100 3.55 8.70 19.50
N ARG A 101 4.02 7.52 19.92
CA ARG A 101 4.46 6.47 18.99
C ARG A 101 3.26 5.95 18.20
N THR A 102 3.33 6.04 16.88
CA THR A 102 2.22 5.69 15.99
C THR A 102 2.57 4.42 15.21
N SER A 103 1.69 3.42 15.31
CA SER A 103 1.83 2.12 14.66
C SER A 103 1.32 2.18 13.21
N ILE A 104 2.06 1.56 12.30
CA ILE A 104 1.85 1.60 10.85
C ILE A 104 1.75 0.17 10.33
N ALA A 105 0.62 -0.20 9.73
CA ALA A 105 0.44 -1.45 9.02
C ALA A 105 0.54 -1.21 7.50
N VAL A 106 1.55 -1.80 6.85
CA VAL A 106 1.73 -1.76 5.40
C VAL A 106 1.16 -3.05 4.81
N ILE A 107 0.10 -2.93 4.02
CA ILE A 107 -0.65 -4.07 3.50
C ILE A 107 -0.56 -4.12 1.97
N PRO A 108 0.46 -4.80 1.42
CA PRO A 108 0.48 -5.14 0.00
C PRO A 108 -0.70 -6.03 -0.38
N ALA A 109 -1.36 -5.65 -1.47
CA ALA A 109 -2.37 -6.46 -2.13
C ALA A 109 -1.74 -7.73 -2.71
N LEU A 110 -2.47 -8.84 -2.60
CA LEU A 110 -2.11 -10.09 -3.28
C LEU A 110 -2.42 -9.96 -4.77
N GLY A 111 -1.58 -10.56 -5.60
CA GLY A 111 -1.87 -10.67 -7.02
C GLY A 111 -2.97 -11.72 -7.25
N VAL A 112 -3.69 -11.59 -8.36
CA VAL A 112 -4.62 -12.62 -8.82
C VAL A 112 -3.87 -13.54 -9.78
N GLY A 113 -3.86 -14.84 -9.49
CA GLY A 113 -3.32 -15.89 -10.34
C GLY A 113 -4.39 -16.50 -11.23
N ALA A 114 -3.96 -17.10 -12.35
CA ALA A 114 -4.82 -18.00 -13.11
C ALA A 114 -5.01 -19.29 -12.31
N SER A 115 -6.26 -19.67 -12.05
CA SER A 115 -6.58 -21.01 -11.53
C SER A 115 -6.87 -21.94 -12.71
N ALA A 116 -6.47 -23.21 -12.59
CA ALA A 116 -6.84 -24.25 -13.53
C ALA A 116 -8.36 -24.54 -13.52
N GLU A 117 -9.03 -24.20 -12.41
CA GLU A 117 -10.49 -24.25 -12.29
C GLU A 117 -11.07 -22.84 -12.39
N ALA A 118 -11.93 -22.61 -13.39
CA ALA A 118 -12.57 -21.32 -13.66
C ALA A 118 -13.39 -20.75 -12.48
N SER A 119 -13.70 -21.57 -11.48
CA SER A 119 -14.49 -21.20 -10.30
C SER A 119 -13.65 -20.70 -9.11
N GLN A 120 -12.32 -20.73 -9.20
CA GLN A 120 -11.44 -20.32 -8.09
C GLN A 120 -10.52 -19.18 -8.53
N THR A 121 -10.50 -18.08 -7.77
CA THR A 121 -9.44 -17.08 -7.89
C THR A 121 -8.30 -17.49 -6.95
N SER A 122 -7.16 -17.92 -7.52
CA SER A 122 -5.98 -18.19 -6.69
C SER A 122 -5.27 -16.87 -6.39
N THR A 123 -4.93 -16.63 -5.14
CA THR A 123 -4.06 -15.50 -4.79
C THR A 123 -2.61 -15.89 -5.01
N ARG A 124 -1.77 -14.93 -5.42
CA ARG A 124 -0.34 -15.12 -5.60
C ARG A 124 0.45 -14.02 -4.92
N PHE A 125 1.71 -14.32 -4.65
CA PHE A 125 2.72 -13.31 -4.37
C PHE A 125 2.84 -12.33 -5.57
N ALA A 126 2.73 -11.03 -5.30
CA ALA A 126 2.89 -9.95 -6.27
C ALA A 126 4.20 -9.21 -6.01
N VAL A 127 5.20 -9.43 -6.87
CA VAL A 127 6.55 -8.86 -6.71
C VAL A 127 6.53 -7.33 -6.78
N GLU A 128 5.69 -6.78 -7.65
CA GLU A 128 5.44 -5.36 -7.81
C GLU A 128 4.95 -4.71 -6.51
N ASN A 129 4.05 -5.39 -5.78
CA ASN A 129 3.50 -4.90 -4.51
C ASN A 129 4.49 -5.08 -3.35
N LEU A 130 5.34 -6.14 -3.37
CA LEU A 130 6.47 -6.25 -2.43
C LEU A 130 7.43 -5.06 -2.61
N LEU A 131 7.81 -4.75 -3.86
CA LEU A 131 8.74 -3.66 -4.16
C LEU A 131 8.17 -2.30 -3.75
N ALA A 132 6.88 -2.06 -3.96
CA ALA A 132 6.21 -0.84 -3.51
C ALA A 132 6.17 -0.73 -1.98
N ALA A 133 5.80 -1.82 -1.29
CA ALA A 133 5.80 -1.84 0.18
C ALA A 133 7.22 -1.60 0.72
N GLY A 134 8.23 -2.24 0.11
CA GLY A 134 9.64 -2.02 0.42
C GLY A 134 10.09 -0.57 0.23
N ALA A 135 9.65 0.09 -0.83
CA ALA A 135 9.94 1.50 -1.07
C ALA A 135 9.38 2.40 0.04
N ILE A 136 8.14 2.13 0.48
CA ILE A 136 7.48 2.88 1.56
C ILE A 136 8.19 2.62 2.90
N VAL A 137 8.51 1.36 3.22
CA VAL A 137 9.23 1.02 4.46
C VAL A 137 10.64 1.63 4.47
N GLY A 138 11.35 1.59 3.34
CA GLY A 138 12.66 2.24 3.21
C GLY A 138 12.57 3.77 3.41
N ALA A 139 11.52 4.40 2.87
CA ALA A 139 11.27 5.82 3.09
C ALA A 139 10.90 6.16 4.55
N LEU A 140 10.12 5.31 5.24
CA LEU A 140 9.85 5.44 6.67
C LEU A 140 11.13 5.33 7.51
N SER A 141 11.98 4.34 7.19
CA SER A 141 13.27 4.14 7.84
C SER A 141 14.20 5.34 7.64
N ALA A 142 14.25 5.91 6.43
CA ALA A 142 15.01 7.13 6.15
C ALA A 142 14.52 8.37 6.93
N LEU A 143 13.28 8.36 7.41
CA LEU A 143 12.70 9.38 8.29
C LEU A 143 12.85 9.05 9.79
N GLY A 144 13.57 7.97 10.14
CA GLY A 144 13.81 7.55 11.52
C GLY A 144 12.73 6.65 12.12
N THR A 145 11.81 6.12 11.30
CA THR A 145 10.83 5.11 11.73
C THR A 145 11.31 3.72 11.30
N ASP A 146 12.26 3.16 12.03
CA ASP A 146 13.01 1.95 11.68
C ASP A 146 12.73 0.73 12.58
N HIS A 147 11.82 0.85 13.53
CA HIS A 147 11.36 -0.28 14.35
C HIS A 147 10.36 -1.17 13.59
N THR A 148 10.88 -1.86 12.57
CA THR A 148 10.14 -2.68 11.59
C THR A 148 10.04 -4.14 12.00
N SER A 149 8.96 -4.82 11.61
CA SER A 149 8.88 -6.29 11.66
C SER A 149 9.87 -6.96 10.68
N PRO A 150 10.19 -8.26 10.87
CA PRO A 150 11.05 -9.00 9.94
C PRO A 150 10.52 -8.96 8.49
N GLU A 151 9.21 -9.03 8.30
CA GLU A 151 8.54 -8.98 7.00
C GLU A 151 8.72 -7.60 6.34
N ALA A 152 8.56 -6.53 7.12
CA ALA A 152 8.78 -5.16 6.65
C ALA A 152 10.26 -4.92 6.29
N ALA A 153 11.19 -5.41 7.11
CA ALA A 153 12.63 -5.33 6.83
C ALA A 153 13.01 -6.10 5.55
N ALA A 154 12.47 -7.31 5.36
CA ALA A 154 12.72 -8.10 4.16
C ALA A 154 12.20 -7.40 2.89
N ALA A 155 11.02 -6.77 2.95
CA ALA A 155 10.49 -5.98 1.84
C ALA A 155 11.35 -4.76 1.53
N CYS A 156 11.78 -4.03 2.57
CA CYS A 156 12.68 -2.88 2.46
C CYS A 156 13.96 -3.25 1.71
N GLU A 157 14.63 -4.33 2.13
CA GLU A 157 15.88 -4.77 1.51
C GLU A 157 15.69 -5.37 0.11
N ALA A 158 14.56 -6.01 -0.16
CA ALA A 158 14.20 -6.41 -1.52
C ALA A 158 14.12 -5.20 -2.45
N PHE A 159 13.45 -4.11 -2.03
CA PHE A 159 13.41 -2.87 -2.81
C PHE A 159 14.79 -2.23 -2.94
N HIS A 160 15.56 -2.10 -1.85
CA HIS A 160 16.89 -1.50 -1.90
C HIS A 160 17.82 -2.22 -2.88
N GLY A 161 17.90 -3.55 -2.79
CA GLY A 161 18.74 -4.36 -3.68
C GLY A 161 18.28 -4.35 -5.14
N LEU A 162 16.95 -4.27 -5.38
CA LEU A 162 16.37 -4.35 -6.71
C LEU A 162 16.00 -2.99 -7.33
N ARG A 163 16.25 -1.87 -6.62
CA ARG A 163 15.80 -0.51 -6.99
C ARG A 163 16.11 -0.15 -8.44
N ARG A 164 17.28 -0.55 -8.94
CA ARG A 164 17.75 -0.25 -10.31
C ARG A 164 17.02 -1.05 -11.39
N ALA A 165 16.40 -2.17 -11.03
CA ALA A 165 15.67 -3.07 -11.91
C ALA A 165 14.14 -2.97 -11.76
N VAL A 166 13.62 -2.14 -10.85
CA VAL A 166 12.17 -2.03 -10.54
C VAL A 166 11.31 -1.86 -11.80
N GLY A 167 11.70 -0.99 -12.73
CA GLY A 167 11.00 -0.81 -14.01
C GLY A 167 10.82 -2.13 -14.77
N HIS A 168 11.92 -2.85 -14.97
CA HIS A 168 11.91 -4.15 -15.64
C HIS A 168 11.08 -5.18 -14.87
N LEU A 169 11.28 -5.29 -13.56
CA LEU A 169 10.59 -6.27 -12.72
C LEU A 169 9.07 -6.07 -12.69
N VAL A 170 8.60 -4.82 -12.63
CA VAL A 170 7.18 -4.49 -12.69
C VAL A 170 6.60 -4.85 -14.05
N THR A 171 7.24 -4.46 -15.15
CA THR A 171 6.77 -4.79 -16.51
C THR A 171 6.80 -6.29 -16.81
N ALA A 172 7.73 -7.04 -16.20
CA ALA A 172 7.85 -8.49 -16.35
C ALA A 172 7.00 -9.27 -15.34
N SER A 173 6.30 -8.60 -14.42
CA SER A 173 5.50 -9.24 -13.38
C SER A 173 4.32 -10.04 -13.97
N GLY A 174 3.84 -11.03 -13.23
CA GLY A 174 2.67 -11.82 -13.65
C GLY A 174 1.41 -10.97 -13.82
N THR A 175 1.24 -9.91 -13.02
CA THR A 175 0.08 -9.00 -13.11
C THR A 175 0.18 -8.16 -14.38
N ALA A 176 1.35 -7.58 -14.67
CA ALA A 176 1.56 -6.84 -15.90
C ALA A 176 1.29 -7.72 -17.13
N ARG A 177 1.84 -8.94 -17.16
CA ARG A 177 1.62 -9.89 -18.27
C ARG A 177 0.18 -10.40 -18.38
N ALA A 178 -0.57 -10.44 -17.28
CA ALA A 178 -1.98 -10.84 -17.33
C ALA A 178 -2.81 -9.84 -18.15
N PHE A 179 -2.51 -8.55 -18.07
CA PHE A 179 -3.23 -7.51 -18.83
C PHE A 179 -3.03 -7.62 -20.34
N ASP A 180 -1.91 -8.17 -20.81
CA ASP A 180 -1.71 -8.46 -22.24
C ASP A 180 -2.75 -9.45 -22.80
N HIS A 181 -3.36 -10.24 -21.92
CA HIS A 181 -4.36 -11.27 -22.27
C HIS A 181 -5.79 -10.88 -21.90
N THR A 182 -5.99 -9.79 -21.14
CA THR A 182 -7.30 -9.29 -20.69
C THR A 182 -7.38 -7.76 -20.83
N PRO A 183 -7.51 -7.22 -22.06
CA PRO A 183 -7.42 -5.78 -22.32
C PRO A 183 -8.54 -4.96 -21.67
N ASP A 184 -9.74 -5.53 -21.46
CA ASP A 184 -10.85 -4.86 -20.76
C ASP A 184 -10.59 -4.66 -19.26
N ALA A 185 -9.56 -5.31 -18.71
CA ALA A 185 -9.14 -5.18 -17.32
C ALA A 185 -7.86 -4.33 -17.18
N ALA A 186 -7.55 -3.44 -18.13
CA ALA A 186 -6.31 -2.67 -18.13
C ALA A 186 -6.03 -1.96 -16.79
N PRO A 187 -4.75 -1.87 -16.37
CA PRO A 187 -4.39 -1.20 -15.14
C PRO A 187 -4.68 0.31 -15.25
N PRO A 188 -4.88 1.02 -14.11
CA PRO A 188 -5.10 2.47 -14.12
C PRO A 188 -3.99 3.28 -14.81
N LEU A 189 -2.76 2.76 -14.81
CA LEU A 189 -1.61 3.31 -15.52
C LEU A 189 -0.84 2.19 -16.23
N PRO A 190 -0.18 2.47 -17.37
CA PRO A 190 0.73 1.52 -18.00
C PRO A 190 1.80 1.02 -17.01
N PRO A 191 2.21 -0.26 -17.05
CA PRO A 191 3.21 -0.80 -16.12
C PRO A 191 4.54 -0.03 -16.08
N THR A 192 4.95 0.56 -17.21
CA THR A 192 6.14 1.42 -17.30
C THR A 192 6.01 2.69 -16.46
N ASP A 193 4.82 3.29 -16.43
CA ASP A 193 4.54 4.50 -15.64
C ASP A 193 4.28 4.15 -14.18
N ALA A 194 3.57 3.07 -13.90
CA ALA A 194 3.32 2.57 -12.55
C ALA A 194 4.62 2.24 -11.79
N ALA A 195 5.69 1.84 -12.51
CA ALA A 195 6.97 1.51 -11.93
C ALA A 195 7.86 2.72 -11.55
N ARG A 196 7.46 3.95 -11.91
CA ARG A 196 8.25 5.15 -11.60
C ARG A 196 8.21 5.44 -10.11
N VAL A 197 9.37 5.43 -9.46
CA VAL A 197 9.49 5.71 -8.03
C VAL A 197 9.38 7.21 -7.77
N ASP A 198 8.56 7.61 -6.79
CA ASP A 198 8.38 9.00 -6.33
C ASP A 198 8.07 10.00 -7.47
N ALA A 199 7.21 9.58 -8.41
CA ALA A 199 6.75 10.41 -9.53
C ALA A 199 5.69 11.46 -9.13
N THR A 200 5.09 11.35 -7.94
CA THR A 200 4.09 12.28 -7.41
C THR A 200 4.20 12.43 -5.89
N THR A 201 3.70 13.55 -5.37
CA THR A 201 3.59 13.81 -3.93
C THR A 201 2.17 13.63 -3.38
N LEU A 202 1.22 13.26 -4.24
CA LEU A 202 -0.17 13.03 -3.83
C LEU A 202 -0.28 11.76 -2.98
N VAL A 203 -1.06 11.83 -1.90
CA VAL A 203 -1.37 10.69 -1.03
C VAL A 203 -2.88 10.59 -0.91
N PRO A 204 -3.53 9.58 -1.52
CA PRO A 204 -4.94 9.33 -1.29
C PRO A 204 -5.17 8.93 0.17
N VAL A 205 -6.18 9.52 0.81
CA VAL A 205 -6.57 9.27 2.20
C VAL A 205 -8.08 9.10 2.33
N LEU A 206 -8.51 8.21 3.22
CA LEU A 206 -9.92 8.00 3.53
C LEU A 206 -10.43 9.06 4.51
N ARG A 207 -11.51 9.75 4.14
CA ARG A 207 -12.21 10.76 4.92
C ARG A 207 -13.72 10.62 4.73
N GLY A 208 -14.45 10.29 5.80
CA GLY A 208 -15.92 10.24 5.77
C GLY A 208 -16.51 9.33 4.68
N GLY A 209 -15.85 8.20 4.38
CA GLY A 209 -16.28 7.25 3.32
C GLY A 209 -15.87 7.65 1.89
N ALA A 210 -15.13 8.74 1.74
CA ALA A 210 -14.58 9.19 0.47
C ALA A 210 -13.05 9.18 0.49
N ILE A 211 -12.43 8.97 -0.67
CA ILE A 211 -11.00 8.99 -0.86
C ILE A 211 -10.66 10.30 -1.59
N VAL A 212 -9.83 11.09 -0.95
CA VAL A 212 -9.42 12.43 -1.41
C VAL A 212 -7.90 12.56 -1.33
N ALA A 213 -7.34 13.60 -1.93
CA ALA A 213 -5.95 13.95 -1.68
C ALA A 213 -5.76 14.37 -0.22
N LEU A 214 -4.70 13.88 0.42
CA LEU A 214 -4.29 14.37 1.72
C LEU A 214 -3.77 15.80 1.58
N ASP A 215 -4.43 16.75 2.24
CA ASP A 215 -3.94 18.12 2.33
C ASP A 215 -2.58 18.13 3.04
N THR A 216 -1.55 18.59 2.34
CA THR A 216 -0.20 18.74 2.91
C THR A 216 0.03 20.13 3.50
N GLU A 217 -0.94 21.03 3.37
CA GLU A 217 -0.92 22.37 3.96
C GLU A 217 -1.93 22.47 5.11
N GLY A 218 -1.44 22.34 6.35
CA GLY A 218 -2.28 22.50 7.53
C GLY A 218 -1.74 21.78 8.76
N SER A 219 -0.56 22.20 9.24
CA SER A 219 -0.15 22.02 10.63
C SER A 219 -0.10 23.37 11.33
#